data_AF-A0A7D4ZDT8-F1
#
_entry.id   AF-A0A7D4ZDT8-F1
#
_cell.length_a   1.000
_cell.length_b   1.000
_cell.length_c   1.000
_cell.angle_alpha   90.00
_cell.angle_beta   90.00
_cell.angle_gamma   90.00
#
_symmetry.space_group_name_H-M   'P 1'
#
loop_
_entity.id
_entity.type
_entity.pdbx_description
1 polymer ?
#
loop_
_entity_poly.entity_id
_entity_poly.type
_entity_poly.pdbx_seq_one_letter_code
_entity_poly.pdbx_strand_id
1 'polypeptide(L)'
;MWYIHIITYEQTVRTSSLIETRTHREENRFMDGIKYAVFTDKSIRLLGKNQYTFNVESGSTRTEVKRWVELFFGVKVKAMNSHRLPGKGRRMGPIMGHTMHYRRMIITLQPGYSIPPLRKKKKNLNQNT
;
A
#
# COMPACT_ATOMS: atom_id res chain seq x y z
N MET A 1 -39.10 35.15 3.97
CA MET A 1 -38.83 33.69 4.00
C MET A 1 -37.97 33.17 2.84
N TRP A 2 -37.70 33.98 1.80
CA TRP A 2 -36.86 33.60 0.65
C TRP A 2 -35.35 33.56 0.91
N TYR A 3 -34.89 34.29 1.93
CA TYR A 3 -33.46 34.38 2.26
C TYR A 3 -32.89 33.10 2.89
N ILE A 4 -33.72 32.34 3.63
CA ILE A 4 -33.29 31.13 4.34
C ILE A 4 -32.97 29.99 3.35
N HIS A 5 -33.76 29.83 2.28
CA HIS A 5 -33.54 28.80 1.26
C HIS A 5 -32.28 29.03 0.40
N ILE A 6 -31.88 30.30 0.18
CA ILE A 6 -30.67 30.61 -0.60
C ILE A 6 -29.41 30.25 0.20
N ILE A 7 -29.38 30.60 1.49
CA ILE A 7 -28.24 30.29 2.37
C ILE A 7 -28.06 28.78 2.53
N THR A 8 -29.15 28.03 2.71
CA THR A 8 -29.06 26.57 2.85
C THR A 8 -28.58 25.89 1.57
N TYR A 9 -29.00 26.36 0.39
CA TYR A 9 -28.51 25.80 -0.87
C TYR A 9 -27.01 26.04 -1.05
N GLU A 10 -26.51 27.26 -0.77
CA GLU A 10 -25.07 27.55 -0.80
C GLU A 10 -24.25 26.76 0.21
N GLN A 11 -24.77 26.53 1.42
CA GLN A 11 -24.10 25.68 2.42
C GLN A 11 -24.06 24.22 1.97
N THR A 12 -25.12 23.74 1.30
CA THR A 12 -25.22 22.36 0.79
C THR A 12 -24.27 22.14 -0.39
N VAL A 13 -24.14 23.09 -1.31
CA VAL A 13 -23.20 23.01 -2.46
C VAL A 13 -21.74 23.14 -2.03
N ARG A 14 -21.43 23.96 -1.00
CA ARG A 14 -20.07 24.02 -0.41
C ARG A 14 -19.68 22.75 0.35
N THR A 15 -20.64 22.10 0.99
CA THR A 15 -20.37 20.86 1.74
C THR A 15 -20.19 19.66 0.81
N SER A 16 -20.97 19.54 -0.27
CA SER A 16 -20.79 18.46 -1.25
C SER A 16 -19.44 18.53 -1.97
N SER A 17 -19.00 19.72 -2.41
CA SER A 17 -17.68 19.93 -3.05
C SER A 17 -16.50 19.71 -2.08
N LEU A 18 -16.66 20.04 -0.79
CA LEU A 18 -15.67 19.71 0.25
C LEU A 18 -15.62 18.22 0.59
N ILE A 19 -16.73 17.49 0.44
CA ILE A 19 -16.77 16.04 0.63
C ILE A 19 -16.06 15.35 -0.54
N GLU A 20 -16.33 15.74 -1.79
CA GLU A 20 -15.66 15.20 -2.99
C GLU A 20 -14.13 15.43 -3.00
N THR A 21 -13.68 16.58 -2.49
CA THR A 21 -12.22 16.87 -2.39
C THR A 21 -11.53 16.13 -1.25
N ARG A 22 -12.26 15.77 -0.17
CA ARG A 22 -11.73 14.94 0.93
C ARG A 22 -11.62 13.48 0.53
N THR A 23 -12.62 12.92 -0.16
CA THR A 23 -12.59 11.53 -0.64
C THR A 23 -11.42 11.28 -1.58
N HIS A 24 -11.18 12.20 -2.53
CA HIS A 24 -10.03 12.09 -3.45
C HIS A 24 -8.66 12.10 -2.72
N ARG A 25 -8.51 12.85 -1.63
CA ARG A 25 -7.26 12.89 -0.84
C ARG A 25 -7.03 11.60 -0.05
N GLU A 26 -8.09 10.97 0.45
CA GLU A 26 -7.99 9.69 1.17
C GLU A 26 -7.72 8.51 0.23
N GLU A 27 -8.31 8.52 -0.97
CA GLU A 27 -8.03 7.54 -2.02
C GLU A 27 -6.62 7.67 -2.59
N ASN A 28 -6.07 8.88 -2.71
CA ASN A 28 -4.69 9.05 -3.15
C ASN A 28 -3.67 8.50 -2.14
N ARG A 29 -3.96 8.57 -0.84
CA ARG A 29 -3.11 7.93 0.19
C ARG A 29 -3.12 6.40 0.12
N PHE A 30 -4.22 5.81 -0.35
CA PHE A 30 -4.35 4.36 -0.51
C PHE A 30 -3.33 3.79 -1.52
N MET A 31 -3.09 4.49 -2.63
CA MET A 31 -2.18 4.03 -3.68
C MET A 31 -0.70 4.11 -3.29
N ASP A 32 -0.34 4.98 -2.34
CA ASP A 32 1.07 5.20 -2.00
C ASP A 32 1.64 4.24 -0.95
N GLY A 33 0.78 3.66 -0.12
CA GLY A 33 1.18 2.96 1.09
C GLY A 33 1.89 1.62 0.88
N ILE A 34 1.47 0.82 -0.11
CA ILE A 34 2.03 -0.52 -0.39
C ILE A 34 2.89 -0.45 -1.64
N LYS A 35 4.21 -0.53 -1.49
CA LYS A 35 5.15 -0.37 -2.62
C LYS A 35 5.34 -1.68 -3.40
N TYR A 36 5.74 -2.77 -2.73
CA TYR A 36 5.96 -4.06 -3.41
C TYR A 36 5.99 -5.27 -2.46
N ALA A 37 5.68 -6.44 -3.00
CA ALA A 37 5.90 -7.73 -2.37
C ALA A 37 7.38 -8.11 -2.35
N VAL A 38 7.84 -8.67 -1.24
CA VAL A 38 9.24 -9.07 -1.03
C VAL A 38 9.38 -10.56 -1.26
N PHE A 39 10.18 -10.93 -2.28
CA PHE A 39 10.49 -12.32 -2.59
C PHE A 39 11.95 -12.62 -2.22
N THR A 40 12.12 -13.44 -1.19
CA THR A 40 13.38 -13.95 -0.63
C THR A 40 13.10 -15.39 -0.18
N ASP A 41 14.13 -16.22 -0.01
CA ASP A 41 13.92 -17.61 0.45
C ASP A 41 13.13 -17.68 1.76
N LYS A 42 13.39 -16.75 2.68
CA LYS A 42 12.63 -16.61 3.92
C LYS A 42 11.16 -16.29 3.66
N SER A 43 10.85 -15.34 2.77
CA SER A 43 9.45 -15.00 2.49
C SER A 43 8.72 -16.10 1.70
N ILE A 44 9.43 -16.87 0.87
CA ILE A 44 8.88 -18.06 0.21
C ILE A 44 8.53 -19.14 1.25
N ARG A 45 9.39 -19.37 2.25
CA ARG A 45 9.07 -20.29 3.37
C ARG A 45 7.85 -19.83 4.17
N LEU A 46 7.69 -18.52 4.36
CA LEU A 46 6.54 -17.92 5.04
C LEU A 46 5.26 -18.02 4.20
N LEU A 47 5.37 -17.96 2.88
CA LEU A 47 4.24 -18.10 1.96
C LEU A 47 3.51 -19.44 2.17
N GLY A 48 4.25 -20.53 2.39
CA GLY A 48 3.68 -21.85 2.73
C GLY A 48 2.87 -21.87 4.04
N LYS A 49 2.98 -20.84 4.88
CA LYS A 49 2.20 -20.63 6.10
C LYS A 49 1.12 -19.55 5.96
N ASN A 50 0.74 -19.19 4.72
CA ASN A 50 -0.15 -18.06 4.42
C ASN A 50 0.33 -16.72 4.98
N GLN A 51 1.65 -16.54 5.05
CA GLN A 51 2.28 -15.30 5.49
C GLN A 51 2.96 -14.60 4.32
N TYR A 52 2.55 -13.37 4.07
CA TYR A 52 3.01 -12.57 2.93
C TYR A 52 3.87 -11.42 3.42
N THR A 53 4.96 -11.15 2.72
CA THR A 53 5.90 -10.08 3.11
C THR A 53 5.81 -8.93 2.11
N PHE A 54 5.53 -7.72 2.61
CA PHE A 54 5.45 -6.50 1.82
C PHE A 54 6.38 -5.43 2.38
N ASN A 55 6.95 -4.63 1.49
CA ASN A 55 7.58 -3.37 1.86
C ASN A 55 6.56 -2.24 1.69
N VAL A 56 6.31 -1.52 2.77
CA VAL A 56 5.39 -0.37 2.83
C VAL A 56 6.16 0.90 3.16
N GLU A 57 5.52 2.03 2.89
CA GLU A 57 6.05 3.33 3.27
C GLU A 57 6.21 3.43 4.80
N SER A 58 7.28 4.10 5.25
CA SER A 58 7.61 4.10 6.67
C SER A 58 6.64 4.91 7.54
N GLY A 59 5.86 5.81 6.94
CA GLY A 59 4.82 6.59 7.60
C GLY A 59 3.48 5.88 7.79
N SER A 60 3.25 4.74 7.13
CA SER A 60 1.95 4.06 7.16
C SER A 60 1.67 3.37 8.49
N THR A 61 0.45 3.51 8.99
CA THR A 61 0.01 2.83 10.22
C THR A 61 -0.42 1.39 9.95
N ARG A 62 -0.40 0.54 10.98
CA ARG A 62 -0.81 -0.88 10.86
C ARG A 62 -2.29 -0.99 10.47
N THR A 63 -3.13 -0.08 10.96
CA THR A 63 -4.57 -0.08 10.70
C THR A 63 -4.87 0.29 9.24
N GLU A 64 -4.18 1.30 8.70
CA GLU A 64 -4.28 1.69 7.29
C GLU A 64 -3.90 0.53 6.37
N VAL A 65 -2.72 -0.06 6.57
CA VAL A 65 -2.23 -1.16 5.73
C VAL A 65 -3.18 -2.36 5.77
N LYS A 66 -3.78 -2.64 6.94
CA LYS A 66 -4.77 -3.72 7.07
C LYS A 66 -5.97 -3.44 6.18
N ARG A 67 -6.60 -2.27 6.31
CA ARG A 67 -7.76 -1.89 5.49
C ARG A 67 -7.44 -1.96 4.00
N TRP A 68 -6.28 -1.48 3.58
CA TRP A 68 -5.89 -1.47 2.17
C TRP A 68 -5.71 -2.87 1.60
N VAL A 69 -5.04 -3.76 2.34
CA VAL A 69 -4.85 -5.16 1.90
C VAL A 69 -6.18 -5.89 1.80
N GLU A 70 -7.08 -5.68 2.77
CA GLU A 70 -8.40 -6.30 2.77
C GLU A 70 -9.27 -5.80 1.60
N LEU A 71 -9.25 -4.49 1.32
CA LEU A 71 -10.00 -3.87 0.22
C LEU A 71 -9.44 -4.26 -1.16
N PHE A 72 -8.12 -4.18 -1.36
CA PHE A 72 -7.50 -4.38 -2.68
C PHE A 72 -7.50 -5.84 -3.13
N PHE A 73 -7.20 -6.77 -2.21
CA PHE A 73 -7.11 -8.18 -2.54
C PHE A 73 -8.38 -8.96 -2.20
N GLY A 74 -9.36 -8.33 -1.54
CA GLY A 74 -10.58 -9.02 -1.09
C GLY A 74 -10.29 -10.12 -0.07
N VAL A 75 -9.22 -9.99 0.72
CA VAL A 75 -8.77 -10.99 1.69
C VAL A 75 -9.10 -10.57 3.12
N LYS A 76 -9.09 -11.52 4.06
CA LYS A 76 -9.17 -11.22 5.49
C LYS A 76 -7.83 -11.40 6.18
N VAL A 77 -7.38 -10.37 6.90
CA VAL A 77 -6.10 -10.40 7.62
C VAL A 77 -6.32 -10.89 9.06
N LYS A 78 -5.65 -11.98 9.43
CA LYS A 78 -5.65 -12.53 10.80
C LYS A 78 -4.75 -11.72 11.72
N ALA A 79 -3.50 -11.53 11.32
CA ALA A 79 -2.48 -10.86 12.11
C ALA A 79 -1.46 -10.18 11.20
N MET A 80 -0.74 -9.19 11.71
CA MET A 80 0.23 -8.44 10.92
C MET A 80 1.40 -7.97 11.77
N ASN A 81 2.60 -8.38 11.44
CA ASN A 81 3.80 -7.96 12.17
C ASN A 81 4.58 -6.98 11.32
N SER A 82 5.29 -6.07 11.96
CA SER A 82 6.03 -5.03 11.25
C SER A 82 7.40 -4.82 11.86
N HIS A 83 8.40 -4.54 11.04
CA HIS A 83 9.69 -4.06 11.51
C HIS A 83 10.25 -3.01 10.54
N ARG A 84 11.10 -2.11 11.04
CA ARG A 84 11.84 -1.18 10.17
C ARG A 84 13.11 -1.87 9.69
N LEU A 85 13.47 -1.67 8.43
CA LEU A 85 14.75 -2.15 7.90
C LEU A 85 15.86 -1.16 8.28
N PRO A 86 17.06 -1.64 8.65
CA PRO A 86 18.18 -0.75 8.90
C PRO A 86 18.52 0.02 7.61
N GLY A 87 18.85 1.29 7.76
CA GLY A 87 19.35 2.09 6.65
C GLY A 87 20.64 1.51 6.12
N LYS A 88 20.71 1.26 4.81
CA LYS A 88 21.96 0.88 4.16
C LYS A 88 22.52 2.10 3.42
N GLY A 89 23.64 2.61 3.92
CA GLY A 89 24.45 3.59 3.19
C GLY A 89 24.89 2.99 1.86
N ARG A 90 24.78 3.77 0.79
CA ARG A 90 25.19 3.42 -0.56
C ARG A 90 26.03 4.57 -1.09
N ARG A 91 27.26 4.27 -1.49
CA ARG A 91 28.13 5.23 -2.15
C ARG A 91 27.91 5.14 -3.66
N MET A 92 27.66 6.28 -4.29
CA MET A 92 27.60 6.42 -5.75
C MET A 92 28.69 7.42 -6.15
N GLY A 93 29.86 6.91 -6.52
CA GLY A 93 31.03 7.74 -6.81
C GLY A 93 31.50 8.55 -5.59
N PRO A 94 31.66 9.88 -5.69
CA PRO A 94 32.06 10.71 -4.55
C PRO A 94 30.93 10.94 -3.54
N ILE A 95 29.66 10.74 -3.92
CA ILE A 95 28.51 11.06 -3.07
C ILE A 95 28.15 9.84 -2.20
N MET A 96 28.03 10.09 -0.90
CA MET A 96 27.47 9.13 0.05
C MET A 96 25.98 9.39 0.22
N GLY A 97 25.15 8.42 -0.18
CA GLY A 97 23.71 8.46 -0.02
C GLY A 97 23.18 7.33 0.85
N HIS A 98 21.89 7.37 1.15
CA HIS A 98 21.20 6.31 1.88
C HIS A 98 20.13 5.67 1.00
N THR A 99 19.95 4.37 1.15
CA THR A 99 18.82 3.66 0.53
C THR A 99 17.52 4.13 1.18
N MET A 100 16.45 4.26 0.38
CA MET A 100 15.12 4.59 0.91
C MET A 100 14.71 3.64 2.04
N HIS A 101 14.19 4.22 3.12
CA HIS A 101 13.76 3.48 4.30
C HIS A 101 12.35 2.94 4.11
N TYR A 102 12.22 1.61 4.14
CA TYR A 102 10.94 0.94 4.12
C TYR A 102 10.65 0.28 5.47
N ARG A 103 9.37 0.16 5.77
CA ARG A 103 8.88 -0.73 6.81
C ARG A 103 8.52 -2.06 6.15
N ARG A 104 8.96 -3.16 6.72
CA ARG A 104 8.59 -4.50 6.26
C ARG A 104 7.41 -5.01 7.07
N MET A 105 6.37 -5.43 6.37
CA MET A 105 5.15 -5.96 6.92
C MET A 105 5.07 -7.45 6.60
N ILE A 106 4.81 -8.27 7.61
CA ILE A 106 4.55 -9.70 7.49
C ILE A 106 3.07 -9.89 7.84
N ILE A 107 2.27 -10.22 6.84
CA ILE A 107 0.82 -10.26 6.91
C ILE A 107 0.38 -11.71 6.92
N THR A 108 -0.33 -12.11 7.96
CA THR A 108 -0.91 -13.45 8.08
C THR A 108 -2.37 -13.37 7.67
N LEU A 109 -2.74 -14.11 6.63
CA LEU A 109 -4.13 -14.17 6.16
C LEU A 109 -4.93 -15.21 6.97
N GLN A 110 -6.26 -15.07 6.94
CA GLN A 110 -7.14 -16.14 7.39
C GLN A 110 -7.02 -17.36 6.46
N PRO A 111 -7.21 -18.58 6.98
CA PRO A 111 -7.29 -19.79 6.16
C PRO A 111 -8.35 -19.62 5.06
N GLY A 112 -8.06 -20.09 3.85
CA GLY A 112 -8.95 -19.97 2.68
C GLY A 112 -8.73 -18.73 1.82
N TYR A 113 -8.04 -17.70 2.32
CA TYR A 113 -7.64 -16.55 1.51
C TYR A 113 -6.22 -16.71 0.99
N SER A 114 -5.99 -16.32 -0.25
CA SER A 114 -4.66 -16.28 -0.87
C SER A 114 -4.48 -15.02 -1.69
N ILE A 115 -3.26 -14.49 -1.71
CA ILE A 115 -2.91 -13.38 -2.59
C ILE A 115 -2.21 -14.00 -3.81
N PRO A 116 -2.77 -13.85 -5.02
CA PRO A 116 -2.16 -14.41 -6.22
C PRO A 116 -0.77 -13.80 -6.44
N PRO A 117 0.25 -14.61 -6.76
CA PRO A 117 1.58 -14.09 -7.03
C PRO A 117 1.54 -13.17 -8.26
N LEU A 118 2.10 -11.96 -8.11
CA LEU A 118 2.22 -11.02 -9.21
C LEU A 118 3.15 -11.60 -10.28
N ARG A 119 2.57 -12.12 -11.37
CA ARG A 119 3.32 -12.68 -12.50
C ARG A 119 4.12 -11.55 -13.14
N LYS A 120 5.46 -11.64 -13.11
CA LYS A 120 6.28 -10.75 -13.95
C LYS A 120 5.92 -11.00 -15.41
N LYS A 121 5.61 -9.93 -16.15
CA LYS A 121 5.47 -10.00 -17.61
C LYS A 121 6.79 -10.54 -18.17
N LYS A 122 6.78 -11.68 -18.87
CA LYS A 122 7.96 -12.18 -19.60
C LYS A 122 8.41 -11.04 -20.52
N LYS A 123 9.68 -10.61 -20.42
CA LYS A 123 10.25 -9.80 -21.48
C LYS A 123 10.28 -10.70 -22.71
N ASN A 124 9.57 -10.32 -23.78
CA ASN A 124 9.78 -10.95 -25.07
C ASN A 124 11.21 -10.56 -25.47
N LEU A 125 12.17 -11.48 -25.31
CA LEU A 125 13.44 -11.34 -25.99
C LEU A 125 13.10 -11.48 -27.47
N ASN A 126 13.28 -10.39 -28.22
CA ASN A 126 13.13 -10.41 -29.67
C ASN A 126 14.07 -11.49 -30.22
N GLN A 127 13.51 -12.56 -30.79
CA GLN A 127 14.26 -13.58 -31.52
C GLN A 127 14.43 -13.14 -32.98
N ASN A 128 14.89 -11.91 -33.20
CA ASN A 128 15.08 -11.38 -34.55
C ASN A 128 16.55 -11.01 -34.73
N THR A 129 17.24 -11.88 -35.49
CA THR A 129 18.49 -11.66 -36.25
C THR A 129 19.78 -11.48 -35.45
#